data_AF-A0A2I3MIL1-F1
#
_entry.id   AF-A0A2I3MIL1-F1
#
_cell.length_a   1.000
_cell.length_b   1.000
_cell.length_c   1.000
_cell.angle_alpha   90.00
_cell.angle_beta   90.00
_cell.angle_gamma   90.00
#
_symmetry.space_group_name_H-M   'P 1'
#
loop_
_entity.id
_entity.type
_entity.pdbx_description
1 polymer ?
#
loop_
_entity_poly.entity_id
_entity_poly.type
_entity_poly.pdbx_seq_one_letter_code
_entity_poly.pdbx_strand_id
1 'polypeptide(L)'
;MERKKMVKTTLAPQRRSQSRFPAQSRPAAACLLFPFNMTDAAVSFAKDFLAGGVAAARSKTAVAPIERVKLLLQVQHASKQITADKQYKGIIDCVVRIPKEQGVLSFWRGNLANVIRYFPTQALNFAFKDKYKQIFLGGVDKRTQFWRYFAGNLASGGAAGATSLCFVYPLDFARTRLAADVGKAGAEREFRGLGDCLVKIYKSDGIKGLYQGFNVSVHGIIIYRAAYFGIYDTAKGMLPDPKNTHIVISWMIAQTVTAVAGLTSYPFDTVRRRMMMQSGRKGTDIMYTGTLDCWRKIARDEGGKAFFKGAWSNVLRGMGGAFVLVLYDEIKKYT
;
A
#
# COMPACT_ATOMS: atom_id res chain seq x y z
N MET A 1 -65.22 50.91 11.79
CA MET A 1 -64.95 52.15 12.55
C MET A 1 -63.46 52.16 12.86
N GLU A 2 -62.59 52.85 12.10
CA GLU A 2 -62.35 54.32 12.15
C GLU A 2 -62.03 54.77 13.60
N ARG A 3 -60.90 55.38 13.99
CA ARG A 3 -59.99 56.41 13.41
C ARG A 3 -58.61 56.28 14.10
N LYS A 4 -57.45 56.39 13.43
CA LYS A 4 -56.76 57.59 12.88
C LYS A 4 -56.49 58.73 13.88
N LYS A 5 -55.20 59.03 14.11
CA LYS A 5 -54.52 60.33 13.84
C LYS A 5 -52.99 60.10 13.87
N MET A 6 -52.25 60.20 12.76
CA MET A 6 -51.82 61.37 11.96
C MET A 6 -50.77 62.25 12.68
N VAL A 7 -49.49 62.28 12.23
CA VAL A 7 -48.89 63.10 11.12
C VAL A 7 -48.14 64.31 11.73
N LYS A 8 -46.94 64.78 11.33
CA LYS A 8 -46.47 65.39 10.06
C LYS A 8 -44.93 65.67 10.24
N THR A 9 -44.02 65.25 9.35
CA THR A 9 -43.45 66.01 8.18
C THR A 9 -42.11 66.69 8.58
N THR A 10 -41.04 66.75 7.78
CA THR A 10 -40.95 67.64 6.61
C THR A 10 -39.60 67.51 5.83
N LEU A 11 -39.72 67.28 4.52
CA LEU A 11 -38.97 67.77 3.32
C LEU A 11 -37.49 67.42 2.98
N ALA A 12 -37.34 66.89 1.75
CA ALA A 12 -36.17 66.96 0.84
C ALA A 12 -36.14 68.35 0.08
N PRO A 13 -35.18 68.75 -0.82
CA PRO A 13 -34.65 68.00 -1.99
C PRO A 13 -33.21 68.31 -2.56
N GLN A 14 -32.64 67.34 -3.29
CA GLN A 14 -31.93 67.37 -4.62
C GLN A 14 -31.00 68.55 -5.10
N ARG A 15 -29.72 68.26 -5.48
CA ARG A 15 -29.08 68.39 -6.84
C ARG A 15 -27.52 68.51 -6.87
N ARG A 16 -26.96 68.08 -8.01
CA ARG A 16 -25.55 67.94 -8.47
C ARG A 16 -24.73 69.25 -8.64
N SER A 17 -23.40 69.22 -8.46
CA SER A 17 -22.37 69.48 -9.51
C SER A 17 -20.89 69.38 -9.04
N GLN A 18 -20.10 68.68 -9.87
CA GLN A 18 -18.67 68.78 -10.28
C GLN A 18 -17.51 69.35 -9.41
N SER A 19 -16.41 68.56 -9.46
CA SER A 19 -14.98 68.91 -9.68
C SER A 19 -14.00 68.95 -8.48
N ARG A 20 -13.07 67.98 -8.46
CA ARG A 20 -11.60 68.15 -8.68
C ARG A 20 -10.84 66.91 -8.20
N PHE A 21 -10.08 66.30 -9.10
CA PHE A 21 -8.97 65.40 -8.75
C PHE A 21 -7.86 66.19 -8.05
N PRO A 22 -7.03 65.51 -7.26
CA PRO A 22 -5.62 65.52 -7.62
C PRO A 22 -5.05 64.11 -7.72
N ALA A 23 -4.19 63.95 -8.72
CA ALA A 23 -3.32 62.81 -8.90
C ALA A 23 -2.36 62.69 -7.72
N GLN A 24 -2.27 61.50 -7.12
CA GLN A 24 -1.15 61.14 -6.25
C GLN A 24 -0.42 59.94 -6.84
N SER A 25 0.84 60.22 -7.12
CA SER A 25 1.91 59.42 -7.69
C SER A 25 2.11 58.10 -6.96
N ARG A 26 2.27 57.02 -7.74
CA ARG A 26 3.05 55.86 -7.31
C ARG A 26 4.53 56.26 -7.28
N PRO A 27 5.30 55.73 -6.32
CA PRO A 27 6.57 55.12 -6.69
C PRO A 27 6.50 53.61 -6.48
N ALA A 28 6.95 52.91 -7.50
CA ALA A 28 7.32 51.52 -7.44
C ALA A 28 8.51 51.35 -6.48
N ALA A 29 8.39 50.42 -5.53
CA ALA A 29 9.47 49.61 -4.94
C ALA A 29 8.98 49.05 -3.59
N ALA A 30 8.45 47.82 -3.58
CA ALA A 30 8.45 46.87 -2.46
C ALA A 30 7.40 45.78 -2.69
N CYS A 31 7.68 44.84 -3.59
CA CYS A 31 7.00 43.53 -3.56
C CYS A 31 7.86 42.46 -4.24
N LEU A 32 9.11 42.35 -3.77
CA LEU A 32 9.91 41.15 -3.94
C LEU A 32 10.25 40.70 -2.52
N LEU A 33 10.05 39.40 -2.26
CA LEU A 33 10.02 38.74 -0.94
C LEU A 33 8.62 38.59 -0.34
N PHE A 34 7.73 37.89 -1.06
CA PHE A 34 6.78 37.03 -0.35
C PHE A 34 7.58 35.84 0.18
N PRO A 35 7.77 35.66 1.51
CA PRO A 35 8.12 34.34 2.00
C PRO A 35 6.95 33.42 1.62
N PHE A 36 7.28 32.27 1.05
CA PHE A 36 6.35 31.18 0.77
C PHE A 36 5.88 30.64 2.13
N ASN A 37 4.98 31.35 2.82
CA ASN A 37 4.36 30.86 4.04
C ASN A 37 3.45 29.70 3.64
N MET A 38 3.98 28.47 3.70
CA MET A 38 3.13 27.28 3.79
C MET A 38 2.12 27.56 4.90
N THR A 39 0.82 27.46 4.58
CA THR A 39 -0.24 27.56 5.59
C THR A 39 0.01 26.54 6.69
N ASP A 40 -0.35 26.84 7.95
CA ASP A 40 -0.15 25.91 9.08
C ASP A 40 -0.72 24.51 8.80
N ALA A 41 -1.79 24.43 8.01
CA ALA A 41 -2.36 23.18 7.50
C ALA A 41 -1.41 22.38 6.60
N ALA A 42 -0.68 23.04 5.69
CA ALA A 42 0.31 22.40 4.83
C ALA A 42 1.52 21.89 5.64
N VAL A 43 1.94 22.65 6.66
CA VAL A 43 3.02 22.23 7.58
C VAL A 43 2.58 21.04 8.42
N SER A 44 1.36 21.06 8.97
CA SER A 44 0.80 19.93 9.72
C SER A 44 0.70 18.68 8.86
N PHE A 45 0.17 18.81 7.64
CA PHE A 45 0.09 17.70 6.69
C PHE A 45 1.47 17.13 6.37
N ALA A 46 2.46 17.97 6.10
CA ALA A 46 3.82 17.53 5.82
C ALA A 46 4.44 16.77 7.02
N LYS A 47 4.23 17.26 8.25
CA LYS A 47 4.66 16.58 9.48
C LYS A 47 4.03 15.20 9.62
N ASP A 48 2.72 15.08 9.45
CA ASP A 48 2.01 13.80 9.57
C ASP A 48 2.41 12.82 8.46
N PHE A 49 2.56 13.31 7.23
CA PHE A 49 2.99 12.51 6.08
C PHE A 49 4.40 11.95 6.28
N LEU A 50 5.34 12.78 6.73
CA LEU A 50 6.71 12.36 7.02
C LEU A 50 6.79 11.44 8.23
N ALA A 51 6.08 11.75 9.32
CA ALA A 51 6.04 10.91 10.51
C ALA A 51 5.48 9.51 10.20
N GLY A 52 4.39 9.44 9.44
CA GLY A 52 3.85 8.17 8.95
C GLY A 52 4.83 7.42 8.04
N GLY A 53 5.59 8.15 7.22
CA GLY A 53 6.65 7.58 6.37
C GLY A 53 7.79 6.97 7.17
N VAL A 54 8.27 7.65 8.20
CA VAL A 54 9.32 7.15 9.10
C VAL A 54 8.83 5.94 9.90
N ALA A 55 7.63 6.00 10.46
CA ALA A 55 7.03 4.89 11.19
C ALA A 55 6.87 3.65 10.28
N ALA A 56 6.40 3.84 9.05
CA ALA A 56 6.31 2.78 8.05
C ALA A 56 7.68 2.23 7.67
N ALA A 57 8.68 3.08 7.45
CA ALA A 57 10.04 2.67 7.13
C ALA A 57 10.66 1.81 8.24
N ARG A 58 10.51 2.23 9.51
CA ARG A 58 10.97 1.49 10.68
C ARG A 58 10.27 0.13 10.78
N SER A 59 8.93 0.11 10.73
CA SER A 59 8.15 -1.13 10.82
C SER A 59 8.52 -2.12 9.71
N LYS A 60 8.59 -1.66 8.45
CA LYS A 60 8.97 -2.50 7.30
C LYS A 60 10.40 -3.03 7.41
N THR A 61 11.33 -2.21 7.89
CA THR A 61 12.73 -2.61 8.06
C THR A 61 12.89 -3.63 9.18
N ALA A 62 12.15 -3.49 10.29
CA ALA A 62 12.17 -4.44 11.39
C ALA A 62 11.69 -5.84 10.96
N VAL A 63 10.67 -5.92 10.10
CA VAL A 63 10.14 -7.21 9.60
C VAL A 63 10.71 -7.65 8.25
N ALA A 64 11.66 -6.91 7.68
CA ALA A 64 12.27 -7.27 6.40
C ALA A 64 12.92 -8.66 6.40
N PRO A 65 13.61 -9.13 7.47
CA PRO A 65 14.17 -10.48 7.51
C PRO A 65 13.13 -11.59 7.32
N ILE A 66 12.04 -11.57 8.10
CA ILE A 66 10.97 -12.57 7.99
C ILE A 66 10.19 -12.43 6.67
N GLU A 67 10.07 -11.21 6.15
CA GLU A 67 9.45 -10.98 4.84
C GLU A 67 10.31 -11.52 3.70
N ARG A 68 11.64 -11.48 3.81
CA ARG A 68 12.52 -12.12 2.84
C ARG A 68 12.39 -13.64 2.90
N VAL A 69 12.36 -14.24 4.09
CA VAL A 69 12.10 -15.68 4.27
C VAL A 69 10.76 -16.08 3.64
N LYS A 70 9.70 -15.30 3.86
CA LYS A 70 8.39 -15.49 3.20
C LYS A 70 8.56 -15.55 1.68
N LEU A 71 9.17 -14.53 1.09
CA LEU A 71 9.31 -14.42 -0.37
C LEU A 71 10.14 -15.57 -0.94
N LEU A 72 11.26 -15.93 -0.31
CA LEU A 72 12.10 -17.06 -0.73
C LEU A 72 11.31 -18.36 -0.72
N LEU A 73 10.64 -18.70 0.40
CA LEU A 73 9.82 -19.92 0.47
C LEU A 73 8.70 -19.93 -0.59
N GLN A 74 8.11 -18.76 -0.85
CA GLN A 74 7.02 -18.60 -1.80
C GLN A 74 7.46 -18.78 -3.26
N VAL A 75 8.66 -18.29 -3.64
CA VAL A 75 9.10 -18.23 -5.05
C VAL A 75 10.29 -19.11 -5.41
N GLN A 76 10.95 -19.77 -4.45
CA GLN A 76 12.16 -20.55 -4.71
C GLN A 76 12.00 -21.64 -5.77
N HIS A 77 10.81 -22.25 -5.88
CA HIS A 77 10.51 -23.23 -6.93
C HIS A 77 10.58 -22.64 -8.34
N ALA A 78 10.38 -21.32 -8.42
CA ALA A 78 10.49 -20.54 -9.64
C ALA A 78 11.80 -19.73 -9.70
N SER A 79 12.87 -20.13 -9.00
CA SER A 79 14.18 -19.47 -9.07
C SER A 79 15.08 -20.14 -10.12
N LYS A 80 15.97 -19.37 -10.76
CA LYS A 80 17.04 -19.91 -11.60
C LYS A 80 18.29 -20.29 -10.80
N GLN A 81 18.49 -19.66 -9.64
CA GLN A 81 19.69 -19.83 -8.82
C GLN A 81 19.53 -20.95 -7.77
N ILE A 82 18.29 -21.34 -7.45
CA ILE A 82 17.99 -22.36 -6.44
C ILE A 82 17.61 -23.65 -7.16
N THR A 83 18.53 -24.61 -7.18
CA THR A 83 18.27 -25.98 -7.65
C THR A 83 17.39 -26.73 -6.64
N ALA A 84 16.75 -27.82 -7.07
CA ALA A 84 15.79 -28.56 -6.25
C ALA A 84 16.39 -29.06 -4.93
N ASP A 85 17.65 -29.50 -4.94
CA ASP A 85 18.43 -29.95 -3.78
C ASP A 85 18.79 -28.83 -2.79
N LYS A 86 18.81 -27.57 -3.26
CA LYS A 86 19.16 -26.40 -2.45
C LYS A 86 17.97 -25.62 -1.92
N GLN A 87 16.75 -26.05 -2.20
CA GLN A 87 15.54 -25.39 -1.69
C GLN A 87 15.55 -25.34 -0.16
N TYR A 88 15.09 -24.22 0.40
CA TYR A 88 14.91 -24.04 1.83
C TYR A 88 13.75 -24.90 2.31
N LYS A 89 14.01 -25.69 3.36
CA LYS A 89 13.06 -26.67 3.91
C LYS A 89 11.94 -26.03 4.73
N GLY A 90 12.15 -24.79 5.17
CA GLY A 90 11.20 -24.04 5.98
C GLY A 90 11.79 -22.76 6.53
N ILE A 91 11.09 -22.15 7.48
CA ILE A 91 11.50 -20.86 8.07
C ILE A 91 12.87 -20.98 8.72
N ILE A 92 13.02 -21.89 9.69
CA ILE A 92 14.26 -22.06 10.48
C ILE A 92 15.46 -22.32 9.57
N ASP A 93 15.33 -23.27 8.64
CA ASP A 93 16.37 -23.59 7.65
C ASP A 93 16.78 -22.34 6.85
N CYS A 94 15.81 -21.54 6.41
CA CYS A 94 16.06 -20.30 5.68
C CYS A 94 16.79 -19.26 6.55
N VAL A 95 16.36 -19.02 7.80
CA VAL A 95 17.00 -18.03 8.69
C VAL A 95 18.42 -18.43 9.08
N VAL A 96 18.71 -19.73 9.21
CA VAL A 96 20.04 -20.24 9.55
C VAL A 96 20.98 -20.21 8.35
N ARG A 97 20.48 -20.53 7.15
CA ARG A 97 21.29 -20.63 5.93
C ARG A 97 21.59 -19.28 5.30
N ILE A 98 20.65 -18.35 5.26
CA ILE A 98 20.82 -17.04 4.60
C ILE A 98 22.11 -16.31 5.05
N PRO A 99 22.41 -16.16 6.36
CA PRO A 99 23.62 -15.48 6.81
C PRO A 99 24.90 -16.16 6.35
N LYS A 100 24.91 -17.51 6.37
CA LYS A 100 26.05 -18.33 5.96
C LYS A 100 26.26 -18.31 4.44
N GLU A 101 25.17 -18.30 3.69
CA GLU A 101 25.20 -18.31 2.23
C GLU A 101 25.53 -16.93 1.68
N GLN A 102 24.95 -15.85 2.22
CA GLN A 102 24.93 -14.53 1.56
C GLN A 102 25.33 -13.36 2.45
N GLY A 103 25.63 -13.60 3.73
CA GLY A 103 25.89 -12.57 4.74
C GLY A 103 24.62 -12.07 5.44
N VAL A 104 24.76 -11.60 6.68
CA VAL A 104 23.65 -11.17 7.55
C VAL A 104 22.82 -10.04 6.93
N LEU A 105 23.48 -9.05 6.30
CA LEU A 105 22.80 -7.91 5.68
C LEU A 105 21.87 -8.31 4.52
N SER A 106 22.02 -9.51 3.97
CA SER A 106 21.17 -10.01 2.90
C SER A 106 19.71 -10.19 3.32
N PHE A 107 19.39 -10.27 4.62
CA PHE A 107 18.00 -10.24 5.09
C PHE A 107 17.22 -9.01 4.63
N TRP A 108 17.89 -7.87 4.44
CA TRP A 108 17.27 -6.63 3.99
C TRP A 108 17.32 -6.43 2.46
N ARG A 109 17.71 -7.47 1.71
CA ARG A 109 17.79 -7.38 0.25
C ARG A 109 16.41 -7.07 -0.35
N GLY A 110 16.32 -5.94 -1.05
CA GLY A 110 15.07 -5.42 -1.61
C GLY A 110 14.26 -4.52 -0.66
N ASN A 111 14.70 -4.29 0.58
CA ASN A 111 13.96 -3.48 1.55
C ASN A 111 13.85 -1.99 1.17
N LEU A 112 14.80 -1.45 0.40
CA LEU A 112 14.74 -0.06 -0.09
C LEU A 112 13.42 0.24 -0.82
N ALA A 113 12.95 -0.70 -1.64
CA ALA A 113 11.68 -0.55 -2.33
C ALA A 113 10.50 -0.45 -1.36
N ASN A 114 10.54 -1.08 -0.19
CA ASN A 114 9.47 -0.99 0.81
C ASN A 114 9.35 0.39 1.42
N VAL A 115 10.50 0.96 1.74
CA VAL A 115 10.60 2.29 2.36
C VAL A 115 10.10 3.33 1.36
N ILE A 116 10.62 3.28 0.13
CA ILE A 116 10.22 4.22 -0.93
C ILE A 116 8.72 4.10 -1.24
N ARG A 117 8.18 2.88 -1.35
CA ARG A 117 6.80 2.63 -1.79
C ARG A 117 5.75 3.33 -0.92
N TYR A 118 6.03 3.62 0.35
CA TYR A 118 5.08 4.29 1.23
C TYR A 118 4.66 5.66 0.66
N PHE A 119 5.62 6.52 0.33
CA PHE A 119 5.36 7.90 -0.08
C PHE A 119 4.46 8.04 -1.31
N PRO A 120 4.75 7.40 -2.47
CA PRO A 120 3.88 7.50 -3.64
C PRO A 120 2.54 6.81 -3.40
N THR A 121 2.49 5.72 -2.63
CA THR A 121 1.21 5.07 -2.29
C THR A 121 0.32 6.01 -1.47
N GLN A 122 0.88 6.71 -0.50
CA GLN A 122 0.10 7.64 0.31
C GLN A 122 -0.33 8.88 -0.46
N ALA A 123 0.52 9.43 -1.33
CA ALA A 123 0.14 10.53 -2.21
C ALA A 123 -1.06 10.13 -3.11
N LEU A 124 -1.01 8.92 -3.70
CA LEU A 124 -2.10 8.40 -4.54
C LEU A 124 -3.37 8.11 -3.72
N ASN A 125 -3.24 7.56 -2.52
CA ASN A 125 -4.37 7.38 -1.62
C ASN A 125 -5.05 8.70 -1.28
N PHE A 126 -4.26 9.74 -0.97
CA PHE A 126 -4.79 11.07 -0.68
C PHE A 126 -5.53 11.65 -1.89
N ALA A 127 -4.99 11.48 -3.10
CA ALA A 127 -5.61 11.98 -4.33
C ALA A 127 -6.91 11.25 -4.71
N PHE A 128 -6.96 9.91 -4.58
CA PHE A 128 -7.99 9.10 -5.24
C PHE A 128 -8.96 8.36 -4.29
N LYS A 129 -8.57 8.09 -3.05
CA LYS A 129 -9.37 7.22 -2.15
C LYS A 129 -10.76 7.78 -1.90
N ASP A 130 -10.87 9.06 -1.60
CA ASP A 130 -12.16 9.67 -1.29
C ASP A 130 -13.01 9.89 -2.55
N LYS A 131 -12.38 10.14 -3.70
CA LYS A 131 -13.07 10.17 -5.00
C LYS A 131 -13.71 8.82 -5.33
N TYR A 132 -12.98 7.72 -5.19
CA TYR A 132 -13.56 6.40 -5.41
C TYR A 132 -14.65 6.06 -4.39
N LYS A 133 -14.49 6.44 -3.12
CA LYS A 133 -15.59 6.27 -2.15
C LYS A 133 -16.84 7.05 -2.56
N GLN A 134 -16.70 8.31 -2.98
CA GLN A 134 -17.84 9.10 -3.45
C GLN A 134 -18.50 8.47 -4.68
N ILE A 135 -17.73 8.02 -5.66
CA ILE A 135 -18.25 7.38 -6.88
C ILE A 135 -19.02 6.08 -6.56
N PHE A 136 -18.47 5.22 -5.71
CA PHE A 136 -19.05 3.88 -5.49
C PHE A 136 -19.99 3.79 -4.28
N LEU A 137 -19.88 4.68 -3.31
CA LEU A 137 -20.65 4.69 -2.05
C LEU A 137 -21.45 5.97 -1.82
N GLY A 138 -21.38 6.95 -2.73
CA GLY A 138 -22.20 8.16 -2.65
C GLY A 138 -23.69 7.81 -2.60
N GLY A 139 -24.39 8.29 -1.57
CA GLY A 139 -25.83 8.04 -1.38
C GLY A 139 -26.20 6.62 -0.93
N VAL A 140 -25.24 5.76 -0.59
CA VAL A 140 -25.52 4.39 -0.12
C VAL A 140 -25.57 4.36 1.40
N ASP A 141 -26.71 3.95 1.95
CA ASP A 141 -26.86 3.75 3.40
C ASP A 141 -26.38 2.35 3.80
N LYS A 142 -25.39 2.30 4.69
CA LYS A 142 -24.81 1.06 5.22
C LYS A 142 -25.84 0.19 5.96
N ARG A 143 -26.83 0.79 6.62
CA ARG A 143 -27.79 0.08 7.49
C ARG A 143 -28.90 -0.60 6.71
N THR A 144 -29.39 0.05 5.64
CA THR A 144 -30.52 -0.44 4.85
C THR A 144 -30.08 -1.20 3.60
N GLN A 145 -28.87 -0.92 3.07
CA GLN A 145 -28.41 -1.47 1.79
C GLN A 145 -27.07 -2.22 1.91
N PHE A 146 -27.01 -3.22 2.80
CA PHE A 146 -25.78 -3.97 3.10
C PHE A 146 -25.01 -4.45 1.84
N TRP A 147 -25.66 -5.19 0.94
CA TRP A 147 -24.98 -5.75 -0.24
C TRP A 147 -24.51 -4.67 -1.22
N ARG A 148 -25.26 -3.58 -1.38
CA ARG A 148 -24.87 -2.44 -2.20
C ARG A 148 -23.68 -1.69 -1.61
N TYR A 149 -23.65 -1.53 -0.29
CA TYR A 149 -22.52 -0.96 0.44
C TYR A 149 -21.28 -1.86 0.34
N PHE A 150 -21.46 -3.17 0.55
CA PHE A 150 -20.39 -4.15 0.44
C PHE A 150 -19.76 -4.13 -0.95
N ALA A 151 -20.56 -4.26 -2.01
CA ALA A 151 -20.09 -4.19 -3.39
C ALA A 151 -19.41 -2.86 -3.71
N GLY A 152 -19.99 -1.74 -3.28
CA GLY A 152 -19.39 -0.41 -3.48
C GLY A 152 -18.04 -0.24 -2.77
N ASN A 153 -17.88 -0.83 -1.58
CA ASN A 153 -16.63 -0.76 -0.83
C ASN A 153 -15.56 -1.69 -1.40
N LEU A 154 -15.94 -2.83 -2.00
CA LEU A 154 -15.04 -3.67 -2.81
C LEU A 154 -14.59 -2.95 -4.07
N ALA A 155 -15.52 -2.36 -4.83
CA ALA A 155 -15.20 -1.60 -6.04
C ALA A 155 -14.30 -0.39 -5.73
N SER A 156 -14.62 0.37 -4.68
CA SER A 156 -13.81 1.49 -4.20
C SER A 156 -12.40 1.06 -3.80
N GLY A 157 -12.27 -0.01 -3.01
CA GLY A 157 -10.98 -0.54 -2.59
C GLY A 157 -10.17 -1.13 -3.75
N GLY A 158 -10.83 -1.86 -4.66
CA GLY A 158 -10.23 -2.44 -5.84
C GLY A 158 -9.72 -1.38 -6.82
N ALA A 159 -10.53 -0.36 -7.11
CA ALA A 159 -10.15 0.76 -7.99
C ALA A 159 -9.00 1.58 -7.39
N ALA A 160 -9.09 1.98 -6.11
CA ALA A 160 -8.01 2.69 -5.44
C ALA A 160 -6.70 1.88 -5.40
N GLY A 161 -6.80 0.57 -5.15
CA GLY A 161 -5.68 -0.35 -5.17
C GLY A 161 -5.06 -0.49 -6.56
N ALA A 162 -5.87 -0.70 -7.60
CA ALA A 162 -5.41 -0.81 -8.98
C ALA A 162 -4.72 0.48 -9.45
N THR A 163 -5.33 1.65 -9.21
CA THR A 163 -4.74 2.94 -9.53
C THR A 163 -3.41 3.15 -8.82
N SER A 164 -3.31 2.79 -7.55
CA SER A 164 -2.04 2.87 -6.82
C SER A 164 -0.98 1.97 -7.47
N LEU A 165 -1.35 0.72 -7.76
CA LEU A 165 -0.45 -0.24 -8.42
C LEU A 165 -0.04 0.21 -9.82
N CYS A 166 -0.85 0.95 -10.58
CA CYS A 166 -0.43 1.50 -11.87
C CYS A 166 0.88 2.29 -11.78
N PHE A 167 1.19 2.91 -10.63
CA PHE A 167 2.42 3.66 -10.42
C PHE A 167 3.45 2.88 -9.59
N VAL A 168 3.03 2.20 -8.53
CA VAL A 168 3.99 1.62 -7.56
C VAL A 168 4.30 0.13 -7.79
N TYR A 169 3.64 -0.53 -8.75
CA TYR A 169 3.87 -1.95 -9.02
C TYR A 169 5.32 -2.28 -9.41
N PRO A 170 6.06 -1.45 -10.18
CA PRO A 170 7.48 -1.69 -10.45
C PRO A 170 8.33 -1.79 -9.18
N LEU A 171 7.99 -1.04 -8.12
CA LEU A 171 8.66 -1.16 -6.83
C LEU A 171 8.38 -2.51 -6.17
N ASP A 172 7.12 -2.97 -6.19
CA ASP A 172 6.75 -4.31 -5.68
C ASP A 172 7.45 -5.43 -6.47
N PHE A 173 7.56 -5.26 -7.78
CA PHE A 173 8.27 -6.18 -8.67
C PHE A 173 9.75 -6.27 -8.30
N ALA A 174 10.47 -5.14 -8.28
CA ALA A 174 11.90 -5.12 -8.01
C ALA A 174 12.21 -5.61 -6.59
N ARG A 175 11.36 -5.26 -5.61
CA ARG A 175 11.42 -5.78 -4.25
C ARG A 175 11.39 -7.32 -4.22
N THR A 176 10.48 -7.93 -4.98
CA THR A 176 10.33 -9.39 -5.07
C THR A 176 11.55 -10.04 -5.70
N ARG A 177 12.02 -9.48 -6.81
CA ARG A 177 13.19 -9.99 -7.54
C ARG A 177 14.47 -9.90 -6.73
N LEU A 178 14.69 -8.78 -6.04
CA LEU A 178 15.83 -8.63 -5.15
C LEU A 178 15.76 -9.57 -3.95
N ALA A 179 14.57 -9.79 -3.37
CA ALA A 179 14.43 -10.72 -2.27
C ALA A 179 14.73 -12.17 -2.68
N ALA A 180 14.29 -12.56 -3.89
CA ALA A 180 14.50 -13.88 -4.47
C ALA A 180 15.93 -14.15 -4.95
N ASP A 181 16.74 -13.10 -5.15
CA ASP A 181 18.13 -13.21 -5.57
C ASP A 181 19.00 -13.78 -4.44
N VAL A 182 19.45 -15.03 -4.64
CA VAL A 182 20.24 -15.80 -3.68
C VAL A 182 21.75 -15.75 -3.96
N GLY A 183 22.23 -15.01 -4.96
CA GLY A 183 23.67 -14.87 -5.21
C GLY A 183 24.43 -14.35 -3.98
N LYS A 184 25.73 -14.62 -3.84
CA LYS A 184 26.48 -14.14 -2.66
C LYS A 184 26.93 -12.69 -2.83
N ALA A 185 27.72 -12.42 -3.86
CA ALA A 185 28.27 -11.10 -4.18
C ALA A 185 28.65 -10.98 -5.66
N GLY A 186 28.91 -9.75 -6.11
CA GLY A 186 29.45 -9.48 -7.44
C GLY A 186 28.62 -10.11 -8.58
N ALA A 187 29.30 -10.88 -9.43
CA ALA A 187 28.71 -11.51 -10.61
C ALA A 187 27.65 -12.59 -10.30
N GLU A 188 27.61 -13.13 -9.08
CA GLU A 188 26.58 -14.11 -8.69
C GLU A 188 25.22 -13.48 -8.45
N ARG A 189 25.17 -12.16 -8.20
CA ARG A 189 23.91 -11.43 -8.00
C ARG A 189 23.21 -11.23 -9.34
N GLU A 190 21.92 -11.53 -9.38
CA GLU A 190 21.10 -11.25 -10.56
C GLU A 190 20.97 -9.74 -10.81
N PHE A 191 20.88 -8.97 -9.72
CA PHE A 191 20.73 -7.51 -9.73
C PHE A 191 21.62 -6.84 -8.69
N ARG A 192 22.18 -5.67 -9.02
CA ARG A 192 23.00 -4.87 -8.08
C ARG A 192 22.15 -4.14 -7.04
N GLY A 193 20.89 -3.83 -7.37
CA GLY A 193 19.97 -3.10 -6.51
C GLY A 193 18.65 -2.75 -7.20
N LEU A 194 17.87 -1.84 -6.59
CA LEU A 194 16.55 -1.43 -7.08
C LEU A 194 16.60 -0.85 -8.49
N GLY A 195 17.42 0.18 -8.71
CA GLY A 195 17.53 0.84 -10.02
C GLY A 195 18.02 -0.12 -11.11
N ASP A 196 19.05 -0.91 -10.80
CA ASP A 196 19.58 -1.93 -11.71
C ASP A 196 18.52 -2.98 -12.10
N CYS A 197 17.73 -3.46 -11.13
CA CYS A 197 16.63 -4.38 -11.39
C CYS A 197 15.59 -3.81 -12.34
N LEU A 198 15.15 -2.56 -12.10
CA LEU A 198 14.17 -1.89 -12.94
C LEU A 198 14.70 -1.66 -14.36
N VAL A 199 15.93 -1.14 -14.49
CA VAL A 199 16.55 -0.85 -15.80
C VAL A 199 16.81 -2.13 -16.59
N LYS A 200 17.37 -3.17 -15.95
CA LYS A 200 17.71 -4.43 -16.62
C LYS A 200 16.47 -5.13 -17.17
N ILE A 201 15.39 -5.16 -16.40
CA ILE A 201 14.12 -5.78 -16.83
C ILE A 201 13.41 -4.90 -17.87
N TYR A 202 13.42 -3.58 -17.71
CA TYR A 202 12.85 -2.70 -18.73
C TYR A 202 13.57 -2.85 -20.08
N LYS A 203 14.90 -2.96 -20.08
CA LYS A 203 15.68 -3.20 -21.30
C LYS A 203 15.40 -4.57 -21.94
N SER A 204 15.09 -5.60 -21.14
CA SER A 204 14.87 -6.94 -21.68
C SER A 204 13.44 -7.17 -22.17
N ASP A 205 12.44 -6.67 -21.42
CA ASP A 205 11.03 -7.05 -21.57
C ASP A 205 10.09 -5.82 -21.68
N GLY A 206 10.64 -4.61 -21.61
CA GLY A 206 9.88 -3.37 -21.60
C GLY A 206 9.01 -3.21 -20.35
N ILE A 207 7.97 -2.37 -20.48
CA ILE A 207 7.02 -2.12 -19.40
C ILE A 207 6.24 -3.38 -18.99
N LYS A 208 5.96 -4.27 -19.94
CA LYS A 208 5.24 -5.53 -19.69
C LYS A 208 5.98 -6.40 -18.66
N GLY A 209 7.31 -6.45 -18.73
CA GLY A 209 8.14 -7.17 -17.76
C GLY A 209 7.98 -6.67 -16.33
N LEU A 210 7.92 -5.34 -16.14
CA LEU A 210 7.78 -4.73 -14.81
C LEU A 210 6.38 -4.93 -14.19
N TYR A 211 5.36 -5.24 -15.01
CA TYR A 211 3.96 -5.38 -14.58
C TYR A 211 3.45 -6.83 -14.63
N GLN A 212 4.33 -7.82 -14.77
CA GLN A 212 3.96 -9.23 -14.72
C GLN A 212 3.25 -9.56 -13.40
N GLY A 213 2.05 -10.14 -13.49
CA GLY A 213 1.18 -10.47 -12.35
C GLY A 213 0.24 -9.34 -11.90
N PHE A 214 0.15 -8.21 -12.62
CA PHE A 214 -0.72 -7.09 -12.25
C PHE A 214 -2.18 -7.51 -12.08
N ASN A 215 -2.77 -8.22 -13.04
CA ASN A 215 -4.19 -8.61 -13.00
C ASN A 215 -4.53 -9.48 -11.78
N VAL A 216 -3.73 -10.51 -11.50
CA VAL A 216 -3.95 -11.38 -10.33
C VAL A 216 -3.74 -10.63 -9.01
N SER A 217 -2.89 -9.60 -9.01
CA SER A 217 -2.73 -8.73 -7.83
C SER A 217 -3.97 -7.90 -7.53
N VAL A 218 -4.66 -7.38 -8.57
CA VAL A 218 -5.91 -6.64 -8.40
C VAL A 218 -7.01 -7.57 -7.90
N HIS A 219 -7.14 -8.78 -8.45
CA HIS A 219 -8.06 -9.79 -7.94
C HIS A 219 -7.76 -10.12 -6.46
N GLY A 220 -6.48 -10.31 -6.12
CA GLY A 220 -6.05 -10.55 -4.74
C GLY A 220 -6.45 -9.43 -3.78
N ILE A 221 -6.38 -8.15 -4.20
CA ILE A 221 -6.84 -7.01 -3.40
C ILE A 221 -8.34 -7.08 -3.12
N ILE A 222 -9.14 -7.41 -4.14
CA ILE A 222 -10.61 -7.52 -4.00
C ILE A 222 -10.97 -8.66 -3.05
N ILE A 223 -10.35 -9.83 -3.20
CA ILE A 223 -10.57 -10.99 -2.33
C ILE A 223 -10.12 -10.69 -0.89
N TYR A 224 -8.94 -10.07 -0.72
CA TYR A 224 -8.46 -9.65 0.60
C TYR A 224 -9.46 -8.71 1.27
N ARG A 225 -9.97 -7.71 0.54
CA ARG A 225 -10.96 -6.78 1.07
C ARG A 225 -12.28 -7.47 1.41
N ALA A 226 -12.78 -8.35 0.55
CA ALA A 226 -14.02 -9.08 0.78
C ALA A 226 -13.93 -9.92 2.05
N ALA A 227 -12.85 -10.69 2.21
CA ALA A 227 -12.59 -11.47 3.41
C ALA A 227 -12.43 -10.56 4.64
N TYR A 228 -11.63 -9.49 4.53
CA TYR A 228 -11.41 -8.56 5.65
C TYR A 228 -12.72 -7.96 6.15
N PHE A 229 -13.54 -7.39 5.27
CA PHE A 229 -14.81 -6.77 5.68
C PHE A 229 -15.82 -7.80 6.17
N GLY A 230 -15.99 -8.94 5.48
CA GLY A 230 -16.91 -9.98 5.90
C GLY A 230 -16.59 -10.53 7.30
N ILE A 231 -15.30 -10.81 7.56
CA ILE A 231 -14.86 -11.34 8.85
C ILE A 231 -14.92 -10.24 9.92
N TYR A 232 -14.51 -9.00 9.61
CA TYR A 232 -14.54 -7.90 10.56
C TYR A 232 -15.95 -7.54 11.01
N ASP A 233 -16.91 -7.47 10.08
CA ASP A 233 -18.31 -7.18 10.40
C ASP A 233 -18.93 -8.32 11.23
N THR A 234 -18.62 -9.58 10.89
CA THR A 234 -19.04 -10.75 11.70
C THR A 234 -18.43 -10.72 13.10
N ALA A 235 -17.12 -10.47 13.20
CA ALA A 235 -16.42 -10.40 14.48
C ALA A 235 -16.95 -9.28 15.38
N LYS A 236 -17.30 -8.13 14.80
CA LYS A 236 -17.96 -7.05 15.55
C LYS A 236 -19.36 -7.41 16.04
N GLY A 237 -20.13 -8.16 15.26
CA GLY A 237 -21.45 -8.63 15.67
C GLY A 237 -21.43 -9.64 16.81
N MET A 238 -20.31 -10.34 16.99
CA MET A 238 -20.10 -11.31 18.07
C MET A 238 -19.54 -10.69 19.37
N LEU A 239 -19.12 -9.43 19.34
CA LEU A 239 -18.60 -8.74 20.52
C LEU A 239 -19.75 -8.27 21.42
N PRO A 240 -19.75 -8.61 22.73
CA PRO A 240 -20.81 -8.20 23.66
C PRO A 240 -20.93 -6.68 23.82
N ASP A 241 -19.80 -5.97 23.83
CA ASP A 241 -19.75 -4.51 23.82
C ASP A 241 -18.58 -4.00 22.94
N PRO A 242 -18.83 -3.70 21.65
CA PRO A 242 -17.80 -3.21 20.74
C PRO A 242 -17.20 -1.86 21.12
N LYS A 243 -17.84 -1.08 22.01
CA LYS A 243 -17.37 0.27 22.39
C LYS A 243 -16.49 0.25 23.63
N ASN A 244 -16.72 -0.69 24.56
CA ASN A 244 -15.93 -0.84 25.79
C ASN A 244 -14.96 -2.04 25.77
N THR A 245 -14.70 -2.62 24.60
CA THR A 245 -13.73 -3.74 24.48
C THR A 245 -12.30 -3.26 24.77
N HIS A 246 -11.61 -3.95 25.67
CA HIS A 246 -10.22 -3.67 26.02
C HIS A 246 -9.32 -3.60 24.78
N ILE A 247 -8.37 -2.66 24.76
CA ILE A 247 -7.51 -2.37 23.59
C ILE A 247 -6.78 -3.62 23.08
N VAL A 248 -6.33 -4.50 23.98
CA VAL A 248 -5.64 -5.76 23.62
C VAL A 248 -6.57 -6.71 22.88
N ILE A 249 -7.83 -6.83 23.29
CA ILE A 249 -8.82 -7.69 22.64
C ILE A 249 -9.15 -7.14 21.24
N SER A 250 -9.38 -5.84 21.13
CA SER A 250 -9.59 -5.15 19.85
C SER A 250 -8.40 -5.34 18.90
N TRP A 251 -7.17 -5.28 19.43
CA TRP A 251 -5.96 -5.53 18.66
C TRP A 251 -5.86 -7.00 18.21
N MET A 252 -6.11 -7.97 19.09
CA MET A 252 -6.10 -9.39 18.75
C MET A 252 -7.13 -9.74 17.67
N ILE A 253 -8.33 -9.16 17.74
CA ILE A 253 -9.36 -9.33 16.70
C ILE A 253 -8.89 -8.73 15.38
N ALA A 254 -8.33 -7.52 15.39
CA ALA A 254 -7.79 -6.90 14.18
C ALA A 254 -6.66 -7.75 13.56
N GLN A 255 -5.77 -8.33 14.36
CA GLN A 255 -4.73 -9.24 13.88
C GLN A 255 -5.32 -10.54 13.31
N THR A 256 -6.31 -11.13 13.98
CA THR A 256 -6.98 -12.35 13.54
C THR A 256 -7.67 -12.14 12.20
N VAL A 257 -8.47 -11.08 12.08
CA VAL A 257 -9.13 -10.68 10.82
C VAL A 257 -8.10 -10.48 9.70
N THR A 258 -7.01 -9.77 10.00
CA THR A 258 -5.94 -9.52 9.02
C THR A 258 -5.24 -10.81 8.60
N ALA A 259 -4.98 -11.73 9.54
CA ALA A 259 -4.36 -13.01 9.26
C ALA A 259 -5.26 -13.88 8.37
N VAL A 260 -6.54 -14.03 8.72
CA VAL A 260 -7.49 -14.85 7.95
C VAL A 260 -7.70 -14.25 6.56
N ALA A 261 -7.96 -12.95 6.43
CA ALA A 261 -8.08 -12.30 5.11
C ALA A 261 -6.80 -12.43 4.27
N GLY A 262 -5.64 -12.31 4.93
CA GLY A 262 -4.34 -12.57 4.32
C GLY A 262 -4.20 -13.99 3.80
N LEU A 263 -4.61 -15.00 4.57
CA LEU A 263 -4.62 -16.41 4.17
C LEU A 263 -5.59 -16.68 3.02
N THR A 264 -6.81 -16.13 3.05
CA THR A 264 -7.80 -16.29 1.98
C THR A 264 -7.29 -15.75 0.65
N SER A 265 -6.63 -14.60 0.67
CA SER A 265 -6.06 -13.97 -0.53
C SER A 265 -4.67 -14.52 -0.93
N TYR A 266 -4.05 -15.35 -0.10
CA TYR A 266 -2.66 -15.76 -0.25
C TYR A 266 -2.34 -16.51 -1.56
N PRO A 267 -3.21 -17.41 -2.07
CA PRO A 267 -2.98 -18.04 -3.37
C PRO A 267 -2.78 -17.04 -4.52
N PHE A 268 -3.49 -15.91 -4.50
CA PHE A 268 -3.34 -14.84 -5.48
C PHE A 268 -1.98 -14.13 -5.36
N ASP A 269 -1.49 -13.90 -4.13
CA ASP A 269 -0.14 -13.37 -3.91
C ASP A 269 0.92 -14.36 -4.40
N THR A 270 0.75 -15.66 -4.17
CA THR A 270 1.69 -16.68 -4.69
C THR A 270 1.78 -16.64 -6.20
N VAL A 271 0.65 -16.70 -6.92
CA VAL A 271 0.65 -16.61 -8.39
C VAL A 271 1.22 -15.27 -8.87
N ARG A 272 0.88 -14.16 -8.21
CA ARG A 272 1.47 -12.84 -8.50
C ARG A 272 2.99 -12.89 -8.46
N ARG A 273 3.58 -13.39 -7.37
CA ARG A 273 5.04 -13.44 -7.20
C ARG A 273 5.70 -14.39 -8.18
N ARG A 274 5.08 -15.54 -8.47
CA ARG A 274 5.57 -16.50 -9.48
C ARG A 274 5.58 -15.92 -10.90
N MET A 275 4.57 -15.10 -11.24
CA MET A 275 4.55 -14.36 -12.49
C MET A 275 5.67 -13.30 -12.56
N MET A 276 5.94 -12.57 -11.47
CA MET A 276 7.06 -11.61 -11.42
C MET A 276 8.43 -12.28 -11.66
N MET A 277 8.59 -13.56 -11.30
CA MET A 277 9.82 -14.32 -11.54
C MET A 277 10.05 -14.69 -13.01
N GLN A 278 9.07 -14.48 -13.90
CA GLN A 278 9.19 -14.79 -15.33
C GLN A 278 9.87 -13.68 -16.13
N SER A 279 9.84 -12.42 -15.67
CA SER A 279 10.42 -11.31 -16.43
C SER A 279 11.94 -11.45 -16.57
N GLY A 280 12.48 -11.19 -17.74
CA GLY A 280 13.88 -11.39 -18.10
C GLY A 280 14.23 -12.84 -18.47
N ARG A 281 13.25 -13.76 -18.47
CA ARG A 281 13.42 -15.13 -19.00
C ARG A 281 13.03 -15.17 -20.47
N LYS A 282 13.71 -16.01 -21.25
CA LYS A 282 13.46 -16.18 -22.69
C LYS A 282 13.35 -17.66 -23.05
N GLY A 283 12.58 -17.96 -24.10
CA GLY A 283 12.46 -19.31 -24.65
C GLY A 283 12.02 -20.35 -23.62
N THR A 284 12.78 -21.42 -23.52
CA THR A 284 12.51 -22.59 -22.67
C THR A 284 12.63 -22.32 -21.16
N ASP A 285 13.24 -21.19 -20.75
CA ASP A 285 13.34 -20.82 -19.33
C ASP A 285 12.02 -20.30 -18.73
N ILE A 286 11.05 -19.94 -19.58
CA ILE A 286 9.74 -19.43 -19.15
C ILE A 286 8.91 -20.60 -18.62
N MET A 287 8.64 -20.57 -17.31
CA MET A 287 7.85 -21.61 -16.66
C MET A 287 6.35 -21.35 -16.79
N TYR A 288 5.94 -20.08 -16.81
CA TYR A 288 4.52 -19.69 -16.86
C TYR A 288 4.28 -18.70 -18.00
N THR A 289 3.42 -19.07 -18.94
CA THR A 289 3.08 -18.21 -20.10
C THR A 289 2.07 -17.12 -19.74
N GLY A 290 1.30 -17.33 -18.68
CA GLY A 290 0.29 -16.41 -18.19
C GLY A 290 -0.26 -16.80 -16.83
N THR A 291 -1.14 -15.97 -16.27
CA THR A 291 -1.72 -16.18 -14.94
C THR A 291 -2.45 -17.51 -14.82
N LEU A 292 -3.29 -17.88 -15.80
CA LEU A 292 -4.05 -19.15 -15.78
C LEU A 292 -3.12 -20.37 -15.89
N ASP A 293 -2.10 -20.29 -16.73
CA ASP A 293 -1.05 -21.32 -16.84
C ASP A 293 -0.29 -21.47 -15.51
N CYS A 294 0.00 -20.35 -14.83
CA CYS A 294 0.63 -20.35 -13.51
C CYS A 294 -0.25 -21.05 -12.45
N TRP A 295 -1.54 -20.74 -12.39
CA TRP A 295 -2.49 -21.46 -11.51
C TRP A 295 -2.47 -22.97 -11.79
N ARG A 296 -2.60 -23.36 -13.07
CA ARG A 296 -2.67 -24.76 -13.49
C ARG A 296 -1.39 -25.51 -13.15
N LYS A 297 -0.23 -24.95 -13.48
CA LYS A 297 1.09 -25.56 -13.24
C LYS A 297 1.39 -25.69 -11.76
N ILE A 298 1.11 -24.68 -10.94
CA ILE A 298 1.31 -24.81 -9.48
C ILE A 298 0.42 -25.93 -8.92
N ALA A 299 -0.86 -25.97 -9.32
CA ALA A 299 -1.79 -26.99 -8.83
C ALA A 299 -1.38 -28.41 -9.26
N ARG A 300 -0.93 -28.58 -10.50
CA ARG A 300 -0.54 -29.89 -11.06
C ARG A 300 0.85 -30.35 -10.63
N ASP A 301 1.83 -29.45 -10.64
CA ASP A 301 3.25 -29.81 -10.53
C ASP A 301 3.74 -29.73 -9.06
N GLU A 302 3.12 -28.89 -8.22
CA GLU A 302 3.47 -28.74 -6.79
C GLU A 302 2.33 -29.10 -5.81
N GLY A 303 1.10 -29.25 -6.30
CA GLY A 303 -0.09 -29.53 -5.49
C GLY A 303 -0.73 -28.31 -4.83
N GLY A 304 -1.97 -28.46 -4.34
CA GLY A 304 -2.76 -27.34 -3.78
C GLY A 304 -2.14 -26.65 -2.56
N LYS A 305 -1.30 -27.34 -1.78
CA LYS A 305 -0.58 -26.75 -0.64
C LYS A 305 0.48 -25.73 -1.08
N ALA A 306 0.96 -25.81 -2.32
CA ALA A 306 2.01 -24.93 -2.83
C ALA A 306 1.59 -23.46 -2.90
N PHE A 307 0.29 -23.19 -3.09
CA PHE A 307 -0.27 -21.84 -3.04
C PHE A 307 -0.03 -21.15 -1.69
N PHE A 308 0.19 -21.92 -0.61
CA PHE A 308 0.39 -21.43 0.75
C PHE A 308 1.85 -21.48 1.21
N LYS A 309 2.82 -21.71 0.30
CA LYS A 309 4.25 -21.61 0.63
C LYS A 309 4.60 -20.21 1.16
N GLY A 310 5.07 -20.15 2.41
CA GLY A 310 5.37 -18.89 3.11
C GLY A 310 4.16 -18.22 3.79
N ALA A 311 2.96 -18.80 3.74
CA ALA A 311 1.76 -18.21 4.34
C ALA A 311 1.94 -17.94 5.85
N TRP A 312 2.52 -18.89 6.58
CA TRP A 312 2.82 -18.72 8.00
C TRP A 312 3.84 -17.60 8.24
N SER A 313 4.91 -17.52 7.45
CA SER A 313 5.87 -16.40 7.50
C SER A 313 5.19 -15.06 7.25
N ASN A 314 4.17 -15.02 6.39
CA ASN A 314 3.39 -13.81 6.12
C ASN A 314 2.51 -13.39 7.32
N VAL A 315 1.96 -14.36 8.06
CA VAL A 315 1.22 -14.08 9.31
C VAL A 315 2.16 -13.47 10.35
N LEU A 316 3.33 -14.10 10.59
CA LEU A 316 4.35 -13.58 11.51
C LEU A 316 4.81 -12.18 11.12
N ARG A 317 5.05 -11.94 9.82
CA ARG A 317 5.39 -10.62 9.29
C ARG A 317 4.27 -9.60 9.55
N GLY A 318 3.00 -9.99 9.38
CA GLY A 318 1.85 -9.12 9.64
C GLY A 318 1.77 -8.70 11.10
N MET A 319 1.80 -9.68 12.01
CA MET A 319 1.73 -9.46 13.45
C MET A 319 2.93 -8.67 13.97
N GLY A 320 4.15 -9.03 13.54
CA GLY A 320 5.37 -8.31 13.91
C GLY A 320 5.36 -6.86 13.43
N GLY A 321 4.85 -6.59 12.22
CA GLY A 321 4.75 -5.24 11.69
C GLY A 321 3.79 -4.36 12.50
N ALA A 322 2.65 -4.91 12.90
CA ALA A 322 1.70 -4.24 13.77
C ALA A 322 2.27 -4.00 15.18
N PHE A 323 2.95 -5.00 15.75
CA PHE A 323 3.61 -4.88 17.06
C PHE A 323 4.68 -3.79 17.07
N VAL A 324 5.50 -3.72 16.02
CA VAL A 324 6.51 -2.66 15.89
C VAL A 324 5.87 -1.28 15.84
N LEU A 325 4.74 -1.11 15.15
CA LEU A 325 4.03 0.18 15.14
C LEU A 325 3.51 0.56 16.53
N VAL A 326 2.88 -0.37 17.25
CA VAL A 326 2.42 -0.13 18.64
C VAL A 326 3.59 0.29 19.53
N LEU A 327 4.72 -0.43 19.47
CA LEU A 327 5.92 -0.06 20.21
C LEU A 327 6.48 1.31 19.79
N TYR A 328 6.32 1.71 18.53
CA TYR A 328 6.76 3.04 18.07
C TYR A 328 6.00 4.14 18.80
N ASP A 329 4.67 3.98 18.80
CA ASP A 329 3.76 4.97 19.32
C ASP A 329 3.91 5.07 20.85
N GLU A 330 4.12 3.95 21.54
CA GLU A 330 4.41 3.97 22.98
C GLU A 330 5.74 4.68 23.29
N ILE A 331 6.84 4.37 22.58
CA ILE A 331 8.13 5.03 22.81
C ILE A 331 8.02 6.55 22.58
N LYS A 332 7.25 6.96 21.56
CA LYS A 332 7.02 8.38 21.26
C LYS A 332 6.26 9.13 22.35
N LYS A 333 5.50 8.45 23.23
CA LYS A 333 4.86 9.11 24.38
C LYS A 333 5.87 9.53 25.45
N TYR A 334 7.05 8.91 25.49
CA TYR A 334 8.10 9.14 26.49
C TYR A 334 9.27 9.99 25.97
N THR A 335 9.19 10.51 24.74
CA THR A 335 10.22 11.35 24.10
C THR A 335 9.60 12.66 23.64
#